data_AF-A0A2M9MA69-F1
#
_entry.id   AF-A0A2M9MA69-F1
#
_cell.length_a   1.000
_cell.length_b   1.000
_cell.length_c   1.000
_cell.angle_alpha   90.00
_cell.angle_beta   90.00
_cell.angle_gamma   90.00
#
_symmetry.space_group_name_H-M   'P 1'
#
loop_
_entity.id
_entity.type
_entity.pdbx_description
1 polymer ?
#
loop_
_entity_poly.entity_id
_entity_poly.type
_entity_poly.pdbx_seq_one_letter_code
_entity_poly.pdbx_strand_id
1 'polypeptide(L)'
;MATTHPTERPNAGSNLPPAVGRPLSVRILDEGMYDDLRVIMQTGCDASTAVRQALLILANVYYETWARGHYPAGVAPVITGATMEPYRAVRQADQAV
;
A
#
# COMPACT_ATOMS: atom_id res chain seq x y z
N MET A 1 20.32 -33.01 32.93
CA MET A 1 20.21 -31.55 33.10
C MET A 1 20.01 -30.94 31.72
N ALA A 2 18.75 -30.83 31.27
CA ALA A 2 18.40 -30.18 30.01
C ALA A 2 17.62 -28.92 30.36
N THR A 3 18.26 -27.75 30.20
CA THR A 3 17.62 -26.45 30.34
C THR A 3 16.75 -26.20 29.11
N THR A 4 15.46 -26.49 29.22
CA THR A 4 14.46 -26.04 28.26
C THR A 4 14.14 -24.58 28.52
N HIS A 5 14.50 -23.70 27.59
CA HIS A 5 14.12 -22.30 27.62
C HIS A 5 12.60 -22.16 27.49
N PRO A 6 11.90 -21.50 28.43
CA PRO A 6 10.45 -21.33 28.36
C PRO A 6 10.12 -19.97 27.77
N THR A 7 10.25 -19.79 26.45
CA THR A 7 9.75 -18.56 25.79
C THR A 7 9.44 -18.74 24.31
N GLU A 8 8.88 -19.88 23.91
CA GLU A 8 8.09 -19.92 22.67
C GLU A 8 6.63 -19.69 23.05
N ARG A 9 6.25 -18.41 23.23
CA ARG A 9 4.84 -18.05 23.11
C ARG A 9 4.50 -18.15 21.63
N PRO A 10 3.54 -18.99 21.23
CA PRO A 10 2.98 -18.90 19.90
C PRO A 10 2.42 -17.49 19.76
N ASN A 11 3.00 -16.67 18.88
CA ASN A 11 2.33 -15.46 18.43
C ASN A 11 1.05 -15.94 17.73
N ALA A 12 -0.06 -15.99 18.48
CA ALA A 12 -1.39 -15.95 17.90
C ALA A 12 -1.55 -14.56 17.29
N GLY A 13 -0.88 -14.35 16.16
CA GLY A 13 -0.91 -13.13 15.38
C GLY A 13 -2.32 -12.96 14.85
N SER A 14 -3.11 -12.19 15.58
CA SER A 14 -4.36 -11.63 15.10
C SER A 14 -4.14 -11.07 13.69
N ASN A 15 -4.97 -11.43 12.72
CA ASN A 15 -4.97 -10.90 11.35
C ASN A 15 -5.39 -9.41 11.29
N LEU A 16 -5.18 -8.66 12.37
CA LEU A 16 -5.53 -7.26 12.51
C LEU A 16 -4.26 -6.41 12.29
N PRO A 17 -4.38 -5.25 11.63
CA PRO A 17 -3.28 -4.33 11.51
C PRO A 17 -2.84 -3.82 12.89
N PRO A 18 -1.62 -3.25 13.02
CA PRO A 18 -1.21 -2.54 14.22
C PRO A 18 -2.24 -1.48 14.63
N ALA A 19 -2.39 -1.26 15.94
CA ALA A 19 -3.32 -0.26 16.46
C ALA A 19 -3.01 1.14 15.91
N VAL A 20 -4.03 1.98 15.76
CA VAL A 20 -3.89 3.38 15.32
C VAL A 20 -2.86 4.11 16.19
N GLY A 21 -1.95 4.84 15.55
CA GLY A 21 -0.86 5.55 16.21
C GLY A 21 0.37 4.69 16.56
N ARG A 22 0.31 3.37 16.36
CA ARG A 22 1.50 2.50 16.43
C ARG A 22 2.25 2.51 15.09
N PRO A 23 3.59 2.58 15.10
CA PRO A 23 4.36 2.54 13.87
C PRO A 23 4.34 1.13 13.25
N LEU A 24 4.35 1.10 11.91
CA LEU A 24 4.67 -0.07 11.11
C LEU A 24 6.03 0.18 10.44
N SER A 25 6.97 -0.75 10.60
CA SER A 25 8.27 -0.67 9.92
C SER A 25 8.23 -1.48 8.63
N VAL A 26 8.53 -0.82 7.51
CA VAL A 26 8.64 -1.44 6.19
C VAL A 26 10.10 -1.39 5.75
N ARG A 27 10.66 -2.55 5.38
CA ARG A 27 12.02 -2.65 4.87
C ARG A 27 11.98 -2.66 3.34
N ILE A 28 12.88 -1.89 2.71
CA ILE A 28 13.15 -1.97 1.28
C ILE A 28 14.02 -3.21 1.06
N LEU A 29 13.47 -4.21 0.35
CA LEU A 29 14.10 -5.52 0.19
C LEU A 29 14.94 -5.64 -1.08
N ASP A 30 14.63 -4.83 -2.08
CA ASP A 30 15.26 -4.86 -3.39
C ASP A 30 15.26 -3.48 -4.05
N GLU A 31 16.02 -3.37 -5.14
CA GLU A 31 16.16 -2.15 -5.94
C GLU A 31 14.85 -1.76 -6.63
N GLY A 32 14.00 -2.73 -6.98
CA GLY A 32 12.70 -2.46 -7.62
C GLY A 32 11.79 -1.66 -6.70
N MET A 33 11.62 -2.10 -5.45
CA MET A 33 10.85 -1.36 -4.45
C MET A 33 11.42 0.05 -4.19
N TYR A 34 12.74 0.20 -4.21
CA TYR A 34 13.38 1.52 -4.09
C TYR A 34 12.97 2.43 -5.25
N ASP A 35 13.08 1.94 -6.49
CA ASP A 35 12.74 2.71 -7.67
C ASP A 35 11.24 3.04 -7.76
N ASP A 36 10.36 2.11 -7.38
CA ASP A 36 8.92 2.34 -7.33
C ASP A 36 8.57 3.47 -6.36
N LEU A 37 9.13 3.43 -5.14
CA LEU A 37 8.96 4.50 -4.17
C LEU A 37 9.50 5.83 -4.70
N ARG A 38 10.67 5.81 -5.36
CA ARG A 38 11.27 7.00 -5.96
C ARG A 38 10.35 7.61 -7.01
N VAL A 39 9.71 6.81 -7.86
CA VAL A 39 8.74 7.28 -8.88
C VAL A 39 7.56 7.98 -8.21
N ILE A 40 6.96 7.39 -7.17
CA ILE A 40 5.84 8.03 -6.45
C ILE A 40 6.31 9.35 -5.81
N MET A 41 7.46 9.34 -5.16
CA MET A 41 8.00 10.52 -4.48
C MET A 41 8.39 11.66 -5.42
N GLN A 42 8.47 11.46 -6.75
CA GLN A 42 8.63 12.55 -7.72
C GLN A 42 7.46 13.56 -7.67
N THR A 43 6.32 13.18 -7.09
CA THR A 43 5.20 14.12 -6.84
C THR A 43 5.47 15.06 -5.67
N GLY A 44 6.61 14.94 -4.99
CA GLY A 44 7.01 15.78 -3.84
C GLY A 44 6.54 15.27 -2.47
N CYS A 45 5.97 14.06 -2.39
CA CYS A 45 5.58 13.46 -1.11
C CYS A 45 6.74 12.71 -0.44
N ASP A 46 6.65 12.51 0.88
CA ASP A 46 7.60 11.66 1.60
C ASP A 46 7.28 10.16 1.44
N ALA A 47 8.20 9.29 1.87
CA ALA A 47 8.07 7.84 1.74
C ALA A 47 6.87 7.29 2.54
N SER A 48 6.56 7.85 3.70
CA SER A 48 5.41 7.44 4.52
C SER A 48 4.09 7.71 3.81
N THR A 49 4.01 8.88 3.16
CA THR A 49 2.87 9.29 2.35
C THR A 49 2.76 8.42 1.11
N ALA A 50 3.87 8.13 0.43
CA ALA A 50 3.89 7.22 -0.73
C ALA A 50 3.36 5.82 -0.35
N VAL A 51 3.85 5.23 0.74
CA VAL A 51 3.39 3.92 1.24
C VAL A 51 1.91 3.97 1.63
N ARG A 52 1.47 5.05 2.29
CA ARG A 52 0.05 5.23 2.63
C ARG A 52 -0.84 5.29 1.39
N GLN A 53 -0.43 6.03 0.37
CA GLN A 53 -1.17 6.14 -0.89
C GLN A 53 -1.25 4.78 -1.60
N ALA A 54 -0.14 4.06 -1.70
CA ALA A 54 -0.11 2.71 -2.29
C ALA A 54 -1.06 1.74 -1.55
N LEU A 55 -1.03 1.74 -0.21
CA LEU A 55 -1.94 0.95 0.62
C LEU A 55 -3.40 1.33 0.39
N LEU A 56 -3.71 2.63 0.32
CA LEU A 56 -5.08 3.11 0.11
C LEU A 56 -5.64 2.67 -1.24
N ILE A 57 -4.85 2.80 -2.32
CA ILE A 57 -5.25 2.36 -3.67
C ILE A 57 -5.55 0.85 -3.64
N LEU A 58 -4.64 0.04 -3.08
CA LEU A 58 -4.81 -1.40 -3.03
C LEU A 58 -6.03 -1.81 -2.19
N ALA A 59 -6.22 -1.20 -1.02
CA ALA A 59 -7.37 -1.47 -0.15
C ALA A 59 -8.69 -1.14 -0.85
N ASN A 60 -8.76 -0.05 -1.61
CA ASN A 60 -9.96 0.31 -2.38
C ASN A 60 -10.25 -0.72 -3.48
N VAL A 61 -9.23 -1.23 -4.18
CA VAL A 61 -9.40 -2.30 -5.18
C VAL A 61 -9.98 -3.57 -4.53
N TYR A 62 -9.46 -3.98 -3.38
CA TYR A 62 -9.94 -5.16 -2.66
C TYR A 62 -11.39 -4.97 -2.19
N TYR A 63 -11.68 -3.81 -1.60
CA TYR A 63 -13.02 -3.48 -1.13
C TYR A 63 -14.04 -3.49 -2.27
N GLU A 64 -13.76 -2.79 -3.37
CA GLU A 64 -14.68 -2.70 -4.51
C GLU A 64 -14.90 -4.04 -5.20
N THR A 65 -13.85 -4.85 -5.36
CA THR A 65 -13.97 -6.17 -6.00
C THR A 65 -14.83 -7.13 -5.18
N TRP A 66 -14.72 -7.10 -3.84
CA TRP A 66 -15.60 -7.87 -2.95
C TRP A 66 -17.01 -7.29 -2.90
N ALA A 67 -17.16 -5.98 -2.76
CA ALA A 67 -18.47 -5.32 -2.65
C ALA A 67 -19.34 -5.54 -3.89
N ARG A 68 -18.72 -5.63 -5.08
CA ARG A 68 -19.41 -5.90 -6.35
C ARG A 68 -19.60 -7.40 -6.65
N GLY A 69 -19.06 -8.28 -5.81
CA GLY A 69 -19.15 -9.73 -5.99
C GLY A 69 -18.29 -10.29 -7.13
N HIS A 70 -17.29 -9.53 -7.62
CA HIS A 70 -16.35 -10.03 -8.63
C HIS A 70 -15.38 -11.06 -8.05
N TYR A 71 -15.06 -10.95 -6.76
CA TYR A 71 -14.27 -11.91 -5.99
C TYR A 71 -14.99 -12.22 -4.67
N PRO A 72 -14.86 -13.45 -4.13
CA PRO A 72 -15.34 -13.76 -2.79
C PRO A 72 -14.60 -12.91 -1.73
N ALA A 73 -15.31 -12.51 -0.68
CA ALA A 73 -14.72 -11.76 0.42
C ALA A 73 -13.52 -12.51 1.02
N GLY A 74 -12.40 -11.81 1.22
CA GLY A 74 -11.15 -12.40 1.72
C GLY A 74 -10.27 -13.07 0.67
N VAL A 75 -10.73 -13.19 -0.59
CA VAL A 75 -9.89 -13.67 -1.70
C VAL A 75 -9.19 -12.49 -2.36
N ALA A 76 -7.86 -12.54 -2.44
CA ALA A 76 -7.08 -11.49 -3.09
C ALA A 76 -7.40 -11.43 -4.60
N PRO A 77 -7.80 -10.27 -5.14
CA PRO A 77 -8.02 -10.10 -6.57
C PRO A 77 -6.69 -10.14 -7.34
N VAL A 78 -6.73 -10.61 -8.59
CA VAL A 78 -5.60 -10.51 -9.52
C VAL A 78 -5.68 -9.15 -10.22
N ILE A 79 -4.67 -8.31 -10.01
CA ILE A 79 -4.59 -6.97 -10.61
C ILE A 79 -3.70 -7.06 -11.85
N THR A 80 -4.30 -6.92 -13.04
CA THR A 80 -3.57 -6.99 -14.33
C THR A 80 -3.19 -5.62 -14.87
N GLY A 81 -3.75 -4.54 -14.32
CA GLY A 81 -3.48 -3.17 -14.71
C GLY A 81 -4.42 -2.18 -14.04
N ALA A 82 -4.18 -0.90 -14.26
CA ALA A 82 -5.04 0.18 -13.81
C ALA A 82 -5.18 1.23 -14.92
N THR A 83 -6.37 1.80 -15.07
CA THR A 83 -6.67 2.82 -16.07
C THR A 83 -6.66 4.19 -15.42
N MET A 84 -5.91 5.13 -15.99
CA MET A 84 -5.80 6.49 -15.48
C MET A 84 -6.46 7.46 -16.45
N GLU A 85 -7.17 8.45 -15.90
CA GLU A 85 -7.62 9.59 -16.70
C GLU A 85 -6.41 10.38 -17.22
N PRO A 86 -6.41 10.81 -18.50
CA PRO A 86 -5.36 11.65 -19.02
C PRO A 86 -5.24 12.95 -18.22
N TYR A 87 -4.01 13.35 -17.91
CA TYR A 87 -3.77 14.64 -17.26
C TYR A 87 -4.28 15.78 -18.15
N ARG A 88 -5.28 16.52 -17.64
CA ARG A 88 -5.76 17.76 -18.28
C ARG A 88 -5.14 18.94 -17.56
N ALA A 89 -4.12 19.54 -18.16
CA ALA A 89 -3.56 20.78 -17.67
C ALA A 89 -4.65 21.86 -17.63
N VAL A 90 -4.85 22.48 -16.47
CA VAL A 90 -5.65 23.71 -16.37
C VAL A 90 -4.82 24.80 -17.06
N ARG A 91 -5.22 25.22 -18.27
CA ARG A 91 -4.60 26.40 -18.90
C ARG A 91 -4.83 27.59 -17.97
N GLN A 92 -3.75 28.19 -17.47
CA GLN A 92 -3.84 29.48 -16.78
C GLN A 92 -4.14 30.57 -17.83
N ALA A 93 -5.00 31.52 -17.48
CA ALA A 93 -5.51 32.56 -18.39
C ALA A 93 -4.39 33.44 -19.02
N ASP A 94 -3.21 33.47 -18.41
CA ASP A 94 -2.06 34.29 -18.86
C ASP A 94 -1.13 33.59 -19.87
N GLN A 95 -1.48 32.39 -20.37
CA GLN A 95 -0.70 31.69 -21.41
C GLN A 95 -1.19 31.93 -22.85
N ALA A 96 -1.95 33.00 -23.09
CA ALA A 96 -2.23 33.47 -24.44
C ALA A 96 -1.10 34.40 -24.90
N VAL A 97 -0.15 33.85 -25.66
CA VAL A 97 0.79 34.63 -26.50
C VAL A 97 0.42 34.39 -27.96
#